data_AF-A0A660QLY3-F1
#
_entry.id   AF-A0A660QLY3-F1
#
_cell.length_a   1.000
_cell.length_b   1.000
_cell.length_c   1.000
_cell.angle_alpha   90.00
_cell.angle_beta   90.00
_cell.angle_gamma   90.00
#
_symmetry.space_group_name_H-M   'P 1'
#
loop_
_entity.id
_entity.type
_entity.pdbx_description
1 polymer ?
#
loop_
_entity_poly.entity_id
_entity_poly.type
_entity_poly.pdbx_seq_one_letter_code
_entity_poly.pdbx_strand_id
1 'polypeptide(L)'
;SSLGLNVILVAVILPIVVGMSTGITQTTVGISLPIVLGMGGANLALLTYVFSVAGVLLSPVHLCLVLTSQYFNVNFLQVLQKISLPLAITCFVGWLYLI
;
A
#
# COMPACT_ATOMS: atom_id res chain seq x y z
N SER A 1 -8.34 -18.45 17.63
CA SER A 1 -7.28 -17.42 17.71
C SER A 1 -6.15 -17.58 16.68
N SER A 2 -6.13 -18.60 15.82
CA SER A 2 -5.10 -18.78 14.77
C SER A 2 -5.49 -18.30 13.36
N LEU A 3 -6.77 -17.94 13.13
CA LEU A 3 -7.26 -17.49 11.82
C LEU A 3 -6.95 -16.00 11.54
N GLY A 4 -6.91 -15.15 12.57
CA GLY A 4 -6.68 -13.70 12.39
C GLY A 4 -5.34 -13.34 11.76
N LEU A 5 -4.26 -14.04 12.14
CA LEU A 5 -2.91 -13.77 11.63
C LEU A 5 -2.77 -14.04 10.13
N ASN A 6 -3.47 -15.06 9.62
CA ASN A 6 -3.43 -15.42 8.20
C ASN A 6 -4.14 -14.36 7.35
N VAL A 7 -5.30 -13.86 7.81
CA VAL A 7 -6.03 -12.80 7.10
C VAL A 7 -5.23 -11.51 7.01
N ILE A 8 -4.53 -11.13 8.07
CA ILE A 8 -3.68 -9.92 8.10
C ILE A 8 -2.52 -10.05 7.10
N LEU A 9 -1.87 -11.22 7.05
CA LEU A 9 -0.80 -11.51 6.10
C LEU A 9 -1.29 -11.40 4.64
N VAL A 10 -2.46 -11.95 4.34
CA VAL A 10 -3.08 -11.85 3.01
C VAL A 10 -3.45 -10.39 2.71
N ALA A 11 -4.03 -9.67 3.66
CA ALA A 11 -4.43 -8.27 3.52
C ALA A 11 -3.24 -7.30 3.34
N VAL A 12 -2.02 -7.68 3.72
CA VAL A 12 -0.80 -6.88 3.53
C VAL A 12 -0.08 -7.27 2.25
N ILE A 13 0.13 -8.58 2.02
CA ILE A 13 0.96 -9.06 0.90
C ILE A 13 0.26 -8.88 -0.44
N LEU A 14 -1.04 -9.20 -0.55
CA LEU A 14 -1.77 -9.06 -1.82
C LEU A 14 -1.69 -7.63 -2.38
N PRO A 15 -2.11 -6.59 -1.61
CA PRO A 15 -2.13 -5.24 -2.15
C PRO A 15 -0.73 -4.65 -2.34
N ILE A 16 0.30 -5.11 -1.62
CA ILE A 16 1.68 -4.71 -1.91
C ILE A 16 2.12 -5.24 -3.28
N VAL A 17 1.88 -6.52 -3.58
CA VAL A 17 2.29 -7.12 -4.86
C VAL A 17 1.48 -6.53 -6.01
N VAL A 18 0.16 -6.44 -5.85
CA VAL A 18 -0.72 -5.85 -6.86
C VAL A 18 -0.44 -4.35 -7.02
N GLY A 19 -0.19 -3.62 -5.93
CA GLY A 19 0.16 -2.20 -5.95
C GLY A 19 1.50 -1.90 -6.59
N MET A 20 2.51 -2.74 -6.34
CA MET A 20 3.80 -2.65 -7.04
C MET A 20 3.67 -2.91 -8.53
N SER A 21 2.87 -3.91 -8.94
CA SER A 21 2.71 -4.28 -10.34
C SER A 21 1.84 -3.31 -11.16
N THR A 22 0.81 -2.73 -10.55
CA THR A 22 -0.16 -1.87 -11.25
C THR A 22 0.20 -0.40 -11.16
N GLY A 23 0.81 0.07 -10.07
CA GLY A 23 1.09 1.48 -9.84
C GLY A 23 -0.17 2.37 -9.73
N ILE A 24 -1.36 1.76 -9.62
CA ILE A 24 -2.67 2.43 -9.56
C ILE A 24 -3.41 1.97 -8.31
N THR A 25 -3.78 2.94 -7.46
CA THR A 25 -4.50 2.70 -6.21
C THR A 25 -5.86 2.08 -6.44
N GLN A 26 -6.60 2.55 -7.46
CA GLN A 26 -7.94 2.06 -7.78
C GLN A 26 -7.97 0.56 -8.14
N THR A 27 -7.00 0.08 -8.92
CA THR A 27 -6.90 -1.33 -9.32
C THR A 27 -6.57 -2.22 -8.13
N THR A 28 -5.62 -1.77 -7.30
CA THR A 28 -5.18 -2.51 -6.11
C THR A 28 -6.29 -2.63 -5.06
N VAL A 29 -7.02 -1.54 -4.83
CA VAL A 29 -8.14 -1.48 -3.89
C VAL A 29 -9.34 -2.28 -4.41
N GLY A 30 -9.66 -2.19 -5.71
CA GLY A 30 -10.76 -2.93 -6.33
C GLY A 30 -10.58 -4.45 -6.29
N ILE A 31 -9.33 -4.93 -6.39
CA ILE A 31 -9.01 -6.36 -6.27
C ILE A 31 -9.02 -6.78 -4.80
N SER A 32 -8.46 -6.00 -3.89
CA SER A 32 -8.26 -6.42 -2.49
C SER A 32 -9.50 -6.26 -1.59
N LEU A 33 -10.36 -5.28 -1.83
CA LEU A 33 -11.60 -5.05 -1.07
C LEU A 33 -12.56 -6.26 -1.01
N PRO A 34 -12.96 -6.89 -2.12
CA PRO A 34 -13.92 -7.99 -2.09
C PRO A 34 -13.39 -9.23 -1.37
N ILE A 35 -12.08 -9.51 -1.48
CA ILE A 35 -11.43 -10.60 -0.74
C ILE A 35 -11.51 -10.35 0.77
N VAL A 36 -11.22 -9.12 1.21
CA VAL A 36 -11.17 -8.78 2.63
C VAL A 36 -12.58 -8.68 3.25
N LEU A 37 -13.56 -8.19 2.48
CA LEU A 37 -14.97 -8.23 2.87
C LEU A 37 -15.46 -9.67 3.08
N GLY A 38 -15.01 -10.62 2.25
CA GLY A 38 -15.32 -12.04 2.41
C GLY A 38 -14.67 -12.70 3.64
N MET A 39 -13.62 -12.10 4.22
CA MET A 39 -12.84 -12.67 5.32
C MET A 39 -13.18 -12.10 6.71
N GLY A 40 -14.12 -11.16 6.81
CA GLY A 40 -14.83 -10.90 8.07
C GLY A 40 -14.44 -9.65 8.86
N GLY A 41 -14.50 -8.47 8.24
CA GLY A 41 -14.71 -7.24 9.01
C GLY A 41 -14.28 -5.94 8.33
N ALA A 42 -15.12 -4.91 8.46
CA ALA A 42 -14.85 -3.55 7.94
C ALA A 42 -13.51 -2.95 8.42
N ASN A 43 -13.02 -3.36 9.58
CA ASN A 43 -11.72 -2.91 10.12
C ASN A 43 -10.53 -3.38 9.27
N LEU A 44 -10.62 -4.55 8.63
CA LEU A 44 -9.56 -5.03 7.73
C LEU A 44 -9.59 -4.30 6.38
N ALA A 45 -10.75 -3.84 5.91
CA ALA A 45 -10.85 -3.10 4.66
C ALA A 45 -10.03 -1.80 4.71
N LEU A 46 -10.06 -1.11 5.86
CA LEU A 46 -9.31 0.12 6.09
C LEU A 46 -7.80 -0.14 6.11
N LEU A 47 -7.37 -1.23 6.74
CA LEU A 47 -5.97 -1.66 6.73
C LEU A 47 -5.47 -1.97 5.31
N THR A 48 -6.25 -2.77 4.58
CA THR A 48 -5.93 -3.18 3.20
C THR A 48 -5.84 -1.98 2.27
N TYR A 49 -6.68 -0.96 2.49
CA TYR A 49 -6.62 0.31 1.78
C TYR A 49 -5.33 1.08 2.09
N VAL A 50 -4.95 1.22 3.38
CA VAL A 50 -3.72 1.90 3.79
C VAL A 50 -2.49 1.21 3.19
N PHE A 51 -2.44 -0.12 3.22
CA PHE A 51 -1.34 -0.90 2.63
C PHE A 51 -1.35 -0.86 1.11
N SER A 52 -2.52 -0.83 0.45
CA SER A 52 -2.62 -0.63 -1.01
C SER A 52 -2.05 0.72 -1.43
N VAL A 53 -2.44 1.78 -0.73
CA VAL A 53 -1.97 3.13 -1.02
C VAL A 53 -0.47 3.25 -0.75
N ALA A 54 0.02 2.68 0.35
CA ALA A 54 1.44 2.63 0.64
C ALA A 54 2.22 1.85 -0.43
N GLY A 55 1.76 0.67 -0.84
CA GLY A 55 2.41 -0.16 -1.86
C GLY A 55 2.50 0.51 -3.24
N VAL A 56 1.44 1.23 -3.63
CA VAL A 56 1.42 2.00 -4.90
C VAL A 56 2.36 3.20 -4.84
N LEU A 57 2.42 3.91 -3.71
CA LEU A 57 3.30 5.07 -3.54
C LEU A 57 4.78 4.68 -3.46
N LEU A 58 5.09 3.48 -2.94
CA LEU A 58 6.45 2.92 -2.93
C LEU A 58 6.86 2.38 -4.31
N SER A 59 5.89 2.15 -5.21
CA SER A 59 6.17 1.67 -6.56
C SER A 59 6.89 2.74 -7.38
N PRO A 60 8.06 2.42 -7.95
CA PRO A 60 8.79 3.34 -8.83
C PRO A 60 8.06 3.62 -10.15
N VAL A 61 6.94 2.94 -10.40
CA VAL A 61 6.15 3.03 -11.64
C VAL A 61 5.07 4.11 -11.56
N HIS A 62 4.90 4.80 -10.43
CA HIS A 62 3.88 5.84 -10.32
C HIS A 62 4.25 7.03 -11.23
N LEU A 63 3.59 7.12 -12.39
CA LEU A 63 3.91 8.09 -13.45
C LEU A 63 3.94 9.54 -12.95
N CYS A 64 3.10 9.89 -11.97
CA CYS A 64 3.09 11.23 -11.39
C CYS A 64 4.45 11.59 -10.76
N LEU A 65 5.13 10.62 -10.11
CA LEU A 65 6.43 10.83 -9.47
C LEU A 65 7.56 10.94 -10.50
N VAL A 66 7.52 10.11 -11.54
CA VAL A 66 8.50 10.14 -12.63
C VAL A 66 8.42 11.48 -13.37
N LEU A 67 7.21 11.94 -13.72
CA LEU A 67 7.01 13.21 -14.41
C LEU A 67 7.42 14.41 -13.55
N THR A 68 7.13 14.42 -12.25
CA THR A 68 7.61 15.51 -11.37
C THR A 68 9.13 15.49 -11.20
N SER A 69 9.73 14.31 -11.07
CA SER A 69 11.19 14.18 -10.98
C SER A 69 11.89 14.68 -12.25
N GLN A 70 11.33 14.37 -13.43
CA GLN A 70 11.83 14.86 -14.71
C GLN A 70 11.60 16.36 -14.89
N TYR A 71 10.44 16.88 -14.46
CA TYR A 71 10.15 18.32 -14.52
C TYR A 71 11.12 19.13 -13.65
N PHE A 72 11.41 18.67 -12.43
CA PHE A 72 12.31 19.36 -11.49
C PHE A 72 13.79 18.97 -11.65
N ASN A 73 14.15 18.08 -12.58
CA ASN A 73 15.51 17.57 -12.78
C ASN A 73 16.18 17.07 -11.47
N VAL A 74 15.38 16.44 -10.60
CA VAL A 74 15.84 15.93 -9.30
C VAL A 74 16.06 14.42 -9.34
N ASN A 75 16.94 13.93 -8.47
CA ASN A 75 17.25 12.51 -8.35
C ASN A 75 16.04 11.72 -7.82
N PHE A 76 15.48 10.85 -8.68
CA PHE A 76 14.33 10.00 -8.36
C PHE A 76 14.51 9.17 -7.08
N LEU A 77 15.72 8.63 -6.86
CA LEU A 77 16.05 7.85 -5.67
C LEU A 77 15.98 8.68 -4.37
N GLN A 78 16.33 9.96 -4.41
CA GLN A 78 16.26 10.84 -3.23
C GLN A 78 14.80 11.16 -2.87
N VAL A 79 13.95 11.34 -3.89
CA VAL A 79 12.50 11.55 -3.70
C VAL A 79 11.86 10.28 -3.12
N LEU A 80 12.22 9.11 -3.65
CA LEU A 80 11.76 7.82 -3.10
C LEU A 80 12.22 7.61 -1.65
N GLN A 81 13.47 7.91 -1.31
CA GLN A 81 13.94 7.83 0.08
C GLN A 81 13.21 8.80 1.02
N LYS A 82 12.86 10.00 0.54
CA LYS A 82 12.03 10.93 1.33
C LYS A 82 10.61 10.44 1.52
N ILE A 83 10.04 9.75 0.54
CA ILE A 83 8.68 9.20 0.57
C ILE A 83 8.60 7.88 1.37
N SER A 84 9.68 7.11 1.44
CA SER A 84 9.69 5.87 2.24
C SER A 84 9.51 6.14 3.73
N LEU A 85 9.92 7.31 4.23
CA LEU A 85 9.79 7.69 5.64
C LEU A 85 8.32 7.87 6.08
N PRO A 86 7.48 8.70 5.43
CA PRO A 86 6.06 8.78 5.75
C PRO A 86 5.32 7.46 5.48
N LEU A 87 5.75 6.67 4.48
CA LEU A 87 5.17 5.34 4.24
C LEU A 87 5.46 4.35 5.36
N ALA A 88 6.68 4.35 5.90
CA ALA A 88 7.02 3.52 7.05
C ALA A 88 6.16 3.90 8.27
N ILE A 89 5.91 5.20 8.48
CA ILE A 89 5.06 5.70 9.57
C ILE A 89 3.61 5.26 9.37
N THR A 90 3.02 5.42 8.17
CA THR A 90 1.63 5.01 7.93
C THR A 90 1.43 3.50 8.02
N CYS A 91 2.41 2.73 7.56
CA CYS A 91 2.46 1.27 7.69
C CYS A 91 2.52 0.85 9.17
N PHE A 92 3.36 1.52 9.96
CA PHE A 92 3.49 1.26 11.40
C PHE A 92 2.23 1.66 12.19
N VAL A 93 1.60 2.78 11.86
CA VAL A 93 0.32 3.20 12.45
C VAL A 93 -0.80 2.23 12.08
N GLY A 94 -0.84 1.76 10.83
CA GLY A 94 -1.80 0.74 10.39
C GLY A 94 -1.64 -0.57 11.17
N TRP A 95 -0.40 -1.02 11.37
CA TRP A 95 -0.10 -2.19 12.19
C TRP A 95 -0.53 -2.00 13.66
N LEU A 96 -0.26 -0.82 14.24
CA LEU A 96 -0.64 -0.50 15.62
C LEU A 96 -2.16 -0.40 15.82
N TYR A 97 -2.90 0.04 14.80
CA TYR A 97 -4.37 0.09 14.84
C TYR A 97 -5.03 -1.29 14.85
N LEU A 98 -4.28 -2.35 14.53
CA LEU A 98 -4.80 -3.71 14.41
C LEU A 98 -4.44 -4.61 15.61
N ILE A 99 -3.39 -4.27 16.37
CA ILE A 99 -3.00 -4.95 17.62
C ILE A 99 -3.96 -4.60 18.76
#